data_AF-A0A352BFF2-F1
#
_entry.id   AF-A0A352BFF2-F1
#
_cell.length_a   1.000
_cell.length_b   1.000
_cell.length_c   1.000
_cell.angle_alpha   90.00
_cell.angle_beta   90.00
_cell.angle_gamma   90.00
#
_symmetry.space_group_name_H-M   'P 1'
#
loop_
_entity.id
_entity.type
_entity.pdbx_description
1 polymer ?
#
loop_
_entity_poly.entity_id
_entity_poly.type
_entity_poly.pdbx_seq_one_letter_code
_entity_poly.pdbx_strand_id
1 'polypeptide(L)' 'MMEKRTPGIGLYIVQEIVEAHHGTLRIESAGADRGTTVVVELPKGE' A
#
# COMPACT_ATOMS: atom_id res chain seq x y z
N MET A 1 -3.58 -11.11 -26.11
CA MET A 1 -2.69 -10.29 -25.27
C MET A 1 -2.42 -11.09 -24.00
N MET A 2 -1.16 -11.32 -23.65
CA MET A 2 -0.83 -12.12 -22.45
C MET A 2 -0.99 -11.20 -21.22
N GLU A 3 -1.88 -11.58 -20.31
CA GLU A 3 -2.11 -10.83 -19.07
C GLU A 3 -0.89 -10.96 -18.17
N LYS A 4 -0.22 -9.83 -17.88
CA LYS A 4 0.97 -9.82 -17.03
C LYS A 4 0.53 -10.02 -15.58
N ARG A 5 0.53 -11.28 -15.14
CA ARG A 5 0.22 -11.63 -13.75
C ARG A 5 1.43 -11.36 -12.85
N THR A 6 1.24 -10.49 -11.87
CA THR A 6 2.21 -10.27 -10.79
C THR A 6 1.79 -11.06 -9.54
N PRO A 7 2.72 -11.50 -8.69
CA PRO A 7 2.40 -12.30 -7.49
C PRO A 7 1.48 -11.64 -6.45
N GLY A 8 1.17 -10.35 -6.56
CA GLY A 8 0.27 -9.65 -5.62
C GLY A 8 0.93 -9.24 -4.29
N ILE A 9 2.26 -9.33 -4.17
CA ILE A 9 3.00 -9.08 -2.92
C ILE A 9 3.32 -7.59 -2.66
N GLY A 10 2.94 -6.68 -3.56
CA GLY A 10 3.34 -5.27 -3.48
C GLY A 10 2.90 -4.59 -2.18
N LEU A 11 1.63 -4.76 -1.79
CA LEU A 11 1.11 -4.17 -0.55
C LEU A 11 1.67 -4.82 0.71
N TYR A 12 1.96 -6.12 0.65
CA TYR A 12 2.63 -6.81 1.75
C TYR A 12 4.01 -6.20 2.03
N ILE A 13 4.81 -5.98 0.97
CA ILE A 13 6.12 -5.33 1.10
C ILE A 13 5.99 -3.91 1.67
N VAL A 14 4.99 -3.14 1.22
CA VAL A 14 4.75 -1.78 1.75
C VAL A 14 4.42 -1.81 3.24
N GLN A 15 3.56 -2.75 3.67
CA GLN A 15 3.21 -2.90 5.08
C GLN A 15 4.44 -3.19 5.94
N GLU A 16 5.27 -4.16 5.55
CA GLU A 16 6.50 -4.51 6.28
C GLU A 16 7.45 -3.30 6.40
N ILE A 17 7.62 -2.53 5.33
CA ILE A 17 8.47 -1.33 5.33
C ILE A 17 7.91 -0.27 6.27
N VAL A 18 6.61 0.01 6.20
CA VAL A 18 5.95 1.05 7.01
C VAL A 18 6.01 0.68 8.49
N GLU A 19 5.72 -0.57 8.84
CA GLU A 19 5.81 -1.07 10.22
C GLU A 19 7.25 -1.00 10.76
N ALA A 20 8.25 -1.35 9.95
CA ALA A 20 9.66 -1.23 10.33
C ALA A 20 10.11 0.22 10.60
N HIS A 21 9.40 1.21 10.05
CA HIS A 21 9.61 2.63 10.31
C HIS A 21 8.66 3.20 11.37
N HIS A 22 7.97 2.34 12.12
CA HIS A 22 6.99 2.71 13.14
C HIS A 22 5.84 3.58 12.60
N GLY A 23 5.52 3.42 11.32
CA GLY A 23 4.42 4.12 10.65
C GLY A 23 3.13 3.31 10.59
N THR A 24 2.14 3.86 9.89
CA THR A 24 0.85 3.23 9.64
C THR A 24 0.50 3.28 8.15
N LEU A 25 -0.21 2.24 7.69
CA LEU A 25 -0.70 2.11 6.31
C LEU A 25 -2.22 1.97 6.33
N ARG A 26 -2.92 2.80 5.56
CA ARG A 26 -4.37 2.75 5.34
C ARG A 26 -4.68 2.68 3.86
N ILE A 27 -5.63 1.82 3.50
CA ILE A 27 -6.07 1.65 2.11
C ILE A 27 -7.58 1.78 2.06
N GLU A 28 -8.06 2.69 1.22
CA GLU A 28 -9.48 2.94 1.01
C GLU A 28 -9.78 2.79 -0.47
N SER A 29 -10.68 1.86 -0.80
CA SER A 29 -11.22 1.77 -2.15
C SER A 29 -12.65 2.25 -2.13
N ALA A 30 -12.96 3.16 -3.05
CA ALA A 30 -14.35 3.48 -3.34
C ALA A 30 -15.02 2.34 -4.13
N GLY A 31 -14.37 1.24 -4.48
CA GLY A 31 -14.96 0.16 -5.27
C GLY A 31 -14.75 0.34 -6.78
N ALA A 32 -15.43 -0.50 -7.57
CA ALA A 32 -15.18 -0.64 -9.01
C ALA A 32 -15.20 0.70 -9.75
N ASP A 33 -14.19 0.90 -10.60
CA ASP A 33 -14.05 2.07 -11.48
C ASP A 33 -13.94 3.43 -10.76
N ARG A 34 -13.69 3.44 -9.45
CA ARG A 34 -13.54 4.67 -8.64
C ARG A 34 -12.13 4.93 -8.10
N GLY A 35 -11.17 4.07 -8.47
CA GLY A 35 -9.80 4.13 -7.97
C GLY A 35 -9.65 3.72 -6.51
N THR A 36 -8.44 3.91 -5.99
CA THR A 36 -8.04 3.52 -4.64
C THR A 36 -7.13 4.59 -4.06
N THR A 37 -7.37 4.97 -2.81
CA THR A 37 -6.51 5.86 -2.03
C THR A 37 -5.65 5.04 -1.09
N VAL A 38 -4.34 5.26 -1.11
CA VAL A 38 -3.38 4.66 -0.19
C VAL A 38 -2.75 5.77 0.63
N VAL A 39 -2.81 5.65 1.95
CA VAL A 39 -2.28 6.63 2.91
C VAL A 39 -1.20 5.96 3.73
N VAL A 40 -0.01 6.58 3.76
CA VAL A 40 1.13 6.18 4.59
C VAL A 40 1.44 7.32 5.53
N GLU A 41 1.50 7.02 6.82
CA GLU A 41 1.91 7.98 7.85
C GLU A 41 3.18 7.44 8.51
N LEU A 42 4.20 8.28 8.60
CA LEU A 42 5.47 7.94 9.24
C LEU A 42 5.73 8.94 10.39
N PRO A 43 6.37 8.50 11.49
CA PRO A 43 6.88 9.43 12.47
C PRO A 43 7.83 10.44 11.83
N LYS A 44 7.72 11.71 12.24
CA LYS A 44 8.70 12.72 11.85
C LYS A 44 10.03 12.38 12.53
N GLY A 45 11.11 12.26 11.75
CA GLY A 45 12.46 12.15 12.31
C GLY A 45 12.86 13.42 13.08
N GLU A 46 13.85 13.30 13.95
CA GLU A 46 14.52 14.46 14.56
C GLU A 46 15.29 15.29 13.53
#